data_AF-N8ZV39-F1
#
_entry.id   AF-N8ZV39-F1
#
_cell.length_a   1.000
_cell.length_b   1.000
_cell.length_c   1.000
_cell.angle_alpha   90.00
_cell.angle_beta   90.00
_cell.angle_gamma   90.00
#
_symmetry.space_group_name_H-M   'P 1'
#
loop_
_entity.id
_entity.type
_entity.pdbx_description
1 polymer ?
#
loop_
_entity_poly.entity_id
_entity_poly.type
_entity_poly.pdbx_seq_one_letter_code
_entity_poly.pdbx_strand_id
1 'polypeptide(L)'
;MKFKFLQSSFENQPTYYKGYDLWKIQWKNKDGINQCEEVWLDSASQKYSLNVYEAILPNNAKIVFLAGELSNGVYGFFVPNDE
;
A
#
# COMPACT_ATOMS: atom_id res chain seq x y z
N MET A 1 -11.61 -5.87 6.01
CA MET A 1 -10.93 -6.14 4.72
C MET A 1 -9.55 -6.69 5.06
N LYS A 2 -9.14 -7.83 4.50
CA LYS A 2 -7.78 -8.34 4.72
C LYS A 2 -6.87 -7.80 3.61
N PHE A 3 -5.70 -7.29 3.97
CA PHE A 3 -4.68 -6.87 3.01
C PHE A 3 -3.62 -7.97 2.87
N LYS A 4 -3.09 -8.14 1.66
CA LYS A 4 -1.94 -9.01 1.38
C LYS A 4 -0.75 -8.18 0.94
N PHE A 5 0.44 -8.66 1.26
CA PHE A 5 1.67 -8.04 0.79
C PHE A 5 1.72 -8.05 -0.73
N LEU A 6 1.96 -6.89 -1.32
CA LEU A 6 2.17 -6.74 -2.76
C LEU A 6 3.67 -6.77 -3.06
N GLN A 7 4.38 -5.78 -2.52
CA GLN A 7 5.79 -5.54 -2.81
C GLN A 7 6.38 -4.56 -1.78
N SER A 8 7.69 -4.65 -1.58
CA SER A 8 8.49 -3.59 -0.99
C SER A 8 9.36 -2.92 -2.05
N SER A 9 9.44 -1.60 -2.07
CA SER A 9 10.25 -0.86 -3.04
C SER A 9 10.89 0.37 -2.40
N PHE A 10 11.94 0.89 -3.03
CA PHE A 10 12.39 2.26 -2.78
C PHE A 10 11.44 3.26 -3.45
N GLU A 11 11.46 4.52 -3.03
CA GLU A 11 10.61 5.60 -3.57
C GLU A 11 10.73 5.78 -5.09
N ASN A 12 11.92 5.52 -5.65
CA ASN A 12 12.19 5.63 -7.09
C ASN A 12 11.95 4.32 -7.88
N GLN A 13 11.52 3.25 -7.22
CA GLN A 13 11.26 1.97 -7.86
C GLN A 13 9.76 1.79 -8.08
N PRO A 14 9.32 1.51 -9.32
CA PRO A 14 7.90 1.37 -9.62
C PRO A 14 7.30 0.19 -8.86
N THR A 15 6.07 0.39 -8.35
CA THR A 15 5.30 -0.65 -7.66
C THR A 15 3.98 -0.83 -8.39
N TYR A 16 3.85 -1.95 -9.09
CA TYR A 16 2.72 -2.18 -10.00
C TYR A 16 1.58 -2.93 -9.32
N TYR A 17 0.37 -2.38 -9.41
CA TYR A 17 -0.88 -3.07 -9.09
C TYR A 17 -1.86 -2.97 -10.26
N LYS A 18 -2.35 -4.11 -10.75
CA LYS A 18 -3.26 -4.20 -11.92
C LYS A 18 -2.76 -3.40 -13.14
N GLY A 19 -1.44 -3.34 -13.34
CA GLY A 19 -0.80 -2.64 -14.46
C GLY A 19 -0.50 -1.16 -14.24
N TYR A 20 -0.83 -0.60 -13.06
CA TYR A 20 -0.57 0.81 -12.74
C TYR A 20 0.52 0.94 -11.68
N ASP A 21 1.44 1.89 -11.89
CA ASP A 21 2.49 2.23 -10.92
C ASP A 21 1.91 3.12 -9.82
N LEU A 22 1.82 2.59 -8.61
CA LEU A 22 1.20 3.26 -7.46
C LEU A 22 1.92 4.56 -7.08
N TRP A 23 3.22 4.68 -7.35
CA TRP A 23 3.97 5.92 -7.10
C TRP A 23 3.59 7.07 -8.03
N LYS A 24 3.02 6.77 -9.20
CA LYS A 24 2.60 7.76 -10.19
C LYS A 24 1.14 8.16 -10.09
N ILE A 25 0.41 7.59 -9.12
CA ILE A 25 -1.00 7.85 -8.91
C ILE A 25 -1.17 8.75 -7.69
N GLN A 26 -2.11 9.70 -7.78
CA GLN A 26 -2.48 10.48 -6.60
C GLN A 26 -3.26 9.62 -5.61
N TRP A 27 -2.84 9.70 -4.36
CA TRP A 27 -3.33 8.94 -3.24
C TRP A 27 -3.56 9.90 -2.08
N LYS A 28 -4.53 9.56 -1.24
CA LYS A 28 -4.90 10.32 -0.05
C LYS A 28 -5.24 9.34 1.07
N ASN A 29 -5.20 9.80 2.31
CA ASN A 29 -5.71 9.00 3.41
C ASN A 29 -7.17 8.63 3.15
N LYS A 30 -7.51 7.38 3.45
CA LYS A 30 -8.88 6.90 3.28
C LYS A 30 -9.84 7.75 4.12
N ASP A 31 -10.95 8.17 3.50
CA ASP A 31 -11.97 9.04 4.14
C ASP A 31 -11.42 10.39 4.67
N GLY A 32 -10.21 10.78 4.27
CA GLY A 32 -9.52 11.98 4.77
C GLY A 32 -8.97 11.84 6.19
N ILE A 33 -8.99 10.64 6.76
CA ILE A 33 -8.58 10.36 8.14
C ILE A 33 -7.31 9.52 8.11
N ASN A 34 -6.31 9.89 8.92
CA ASN A 34 -5.15 9.01 9.17
C ASN A 34 -5.64 7.74 9.86
N GLN A 35 -5.89 6.69 9.07
CA GLN A 35 -6.17 5.35 9.55
C GLN A 35 -4.90 4.53 9.40
N CYS A 36 -4.56 3.74 10.42
CA CYS A 36 -3.50 2.76 10.34
C CYS A 36 -4.06 1.35 10.50
N GLU A 37 -3.48 0.41 9.79
CA GLU A 37 -3.73 -1.02 9.93
C GLU A 37 -2.43 -1.74 10.27
N GLU A 38 -2.54 -2.73 11.13
CA GLU A 38 -1.40 -3.54 11.51
C GLU A 38 -1.26 -4.75 10.58
N VAL A 39 -0.09 -4.90 9.97
CA VAL A 39 0.22 -6.01 9.06
C VAL A 39 1.41 -6.82 9.53
N TRP A 40 1.35 -8.11 9.26
CA TRP A 40 2.46 -9.03 9.43
C TRP A 40 3.16 -9.24 8.09
N LEU A 41 4.47 -9.09 8.11
CA LEU A 41 5.36 -9.56 7.06
C LEU A 41 5.95 -10.89 7.52
N ASP A 42 5.43 -12.00 6.99
CA ASP A 42 5.84 -13.36 7.39
C ASP A 42 7.36 -13.57 7.30
N SER A 43 8.01 -12.93 6.32
CA SER A 43 9.47 -13.01 6.13
C SER A 43 10.27 -12.28 7.23
N ALA A 44 9.67 -11.31 7.92
CA ALA A 44 10.36 -10.48 8.91
C ALA A 44 10.05 -10.86 10.36
N SER A 45 9.04 -11.71 10.60
CA SER A 45 8.50 -11.94 11.96
C SER A 45 8.25 -10.64 12.73
N GLN A 46 7.95 -9.56 11.98
CA GLN A 46 7.78 -8.22 12.48
C GLN A 46 6.42 -7.68 12.05
N LYS A 47 5.83 -6.93 12.97
CA LYS A 47 4.55 -6.25 12.79
C LYS A 47 4.81 -4.80 12.42
N TYR A 48 4.10 -4.31 11.42
CA TYR A 48 4.17 -2.93 10.96
C TYR A 48 2.80 -2.28 11.07
N SER A 49 2.77 -1.02 11.52
CA SER A 49 1.57 -0.17 11.49
C SER A 49 1.68 0.73 10.27
N LEU A 50 0.83 0.51 9.27
CA LEU A 50 0.87 1.19 7.97
C LEU A 50 -0.41 2.00 7.75
N ASN A 51 -0.28 3.13 7.06
CA ASN A 51 -1.42 3.98 6.77
C ASN A 51 -2.31 3.38 5.68
N VAL A 52 -3.62 3.62 5.77
CA VAL A 52 -4.61 3.24 4.78
C VAL A 52 -4.82 4.40 3.79
N TYR A 53 -4.60 4.12 2.52
CA TYR A 53 -4.76 5.08 1.44
C TYR A 53 -5.88 4.68 0.48
N GLU A 54 -6.52 5.68 -0.11
CA GLU A 54 -7.39 5.57 -1.28
C GLU A 54 -6.70 6.22 -2.48
N ALA A 55 -6.71 5.53 -3.62
CA ALA A 55 -6.30 6.09 -4.91
C ALA A 55 -7.37 5.84 -5.98
N ILE A 56 -7.46 6.76 -6.92
CA ILE A 56 -8.30 6.64 -8.12
C ILE A 56 -7.38 6.28 -9.29
N LEU A 57 -7.59 5.09 -9.86
CA LEU A 57 -6.84 4.63 -11.02
C LEU A 57 -7.28 5.38 -12.30
N PRO A 58 -6.45 5.38 -13.36
CA PRO A 58 -6.79 6.04 -14.63
C PRO A 58 -8.08 5.58 -15.29
N ASN A 59 -8.57 4.38 -14.98
CA ASN A 59 -9.86 3.86 -15.44
C ASN A 59 -11.04 4.22 -14.51
N ASN A 60 -10.85 5.18 -13.59
CA ASN A 60 -11.78 5.58 -12.52
C ASN A 60 -12.12 4.50 -11.49
N ALA A 61 -11.42 3.37 -11.48
CA ALA A 61 -11.56 2.39 -10.40
C ALA A 61 -10.91 2.94 -9.12
N LYS A 62 -11.61 2.78 -7.99
CA LYS A 62 -11.06 3.10 -6.68
C LYS A 62 -10.31 1.90 -6.11
N ILE A 63 -9.15 2.15 -5.54
CA ILE A 63 -8.40 1.15 -4.78
C ILE A 63 -8.14 1.66 -3.37
N VAL A 64 -8.24 0.76 -2.40
CA VAL A 64 -7.80 0.98 -1.03
C VAL A 64 -6.62 0.08 -0.79
N PHE A 65 -5.51 0.62 -0.31
CA PHE A 65 -4.27 -0.13 -0.08
C PHE A 65 -3.55 0.44 1.15
N LEU A 66 -2.63 -0.33 1.71
CA LEU A 66 -1.75 0.13 2.77
C LEU A 66 -0.40 0.49 2.17
N ALA A 67 0.20 1.57 2.66
CA ALA A 67 1.62 1.77 2.46
C ALA A 67 2.27 2.47 3.65
N GLY A 68 3.58 2.35 3.72
CA GLY A 68 4.40 3.06 4.68
C GLY A 68 5.83 2.56 4.65
N GLU A 69 6.71 3.30 5.31
CA GLU A 69 8.12 2.94 5.42
C GLU A 69 8.29 1.74 6.37
N LEU A 70 8.98 0.71 5.90
CA LEU A 70 9.34 -0.47 6.68
C LEU A 70 10.72 -0.30 7.33
N SER A 71 11.68 0.27 6.60
CA SER A 71 13.04 0.53 7.08
C SER A 71 13.84 1.37 6.07
N ASN A 72 14.52 2.43 6.51
CA ASN A 72 15.58 3.13 5.77
C ASN A 72 15.23 3.42 4.30
N GLY A 73 14.07 4.04 4.04
CA GLY A 73 13.60 4.39 2.69
C GLY A 73 13.04 3.23 1.86
N VAL A 74 12.88 2.05 2.47
CA VAL A 74 12.12 0.92 1.91
C VAL A 74 10.67 1.07 2.33
N TYR A 75 9.77 1.16 1.37
CA TYR A 75 8.33 1.24 1.57
C TYR A 75 7.69 -0.11 1.29
N GLY A 76 6.71 -0.49 2.11
CA GLY A 76 5.89 -1.68 1.92
C GLY A 76 4.53 -1.29 1.36
N PHE A 77 4.04 -2.04 0.39
CA PHE A 77 2.71 -1.88 -0.20
C PHE A 77 1.89 -3.15 0.02
N PHE A 78 0.64 -2.97 0.46
CA PHE A 78 -0.30 -4.07 0.67
C PHE A 78 -1.63 -3.74 0.01
N VAL A 79 -2.20 -4.68 -0.71
CA VAL A 79 -3.45 -4.51 -1.48
C VAL A 79 -4.55 -5.41 -0.92
N PRO A 80 -5.83 -5.15 -1.22
CA PRO A 80 -6.91 -6.01 -0.75
C PRO A 80 -6.68 -7.45 -1.19
N ASN A 81 -6.96 -8.40 -0.31
CA ASN A 81 -7.01 -9.80 -0.71
C ASN A 81 -8.32 -10.03 -1.45
N ASP A 82 -8.26 -10.11 -2.79
CA ASP A 82 -9.39 -10.39 -3.70
C ASP A 82 -9.77 -11.90 -3.71
N GLU A 83 -9.39 -12.68 -2.68
CA GLU A 83 -9.78 -14.10 -2.51
C GLU A 83 -11.17 -14.27 -1.89
#